data_AF-A0A1Z9DUZ8-F1
#
_entry.id   AF-A0A1Z9DUZ8-F1
#
_cell.length_a   1.000
_cell.length_b   1.000
_cell.length_c   1.000
_cell.angle_alpha   90.00
_cell.angle_beta   90.00
_cell.angle_gamma   90.00
#
_symmetry.space_group_name_H-M   'P 1'
#
loop_
_entity.id
_entity.type
_entity.pdbx_description
1 polymer ?
#
loop_
_entity_poly.entity_id
_entity_poly.type
_entity_poly.pdbx_seq_one_letter_code
_entity_poly.pdbx_strand_id
1 'polypeptide(L)'
;MKDLKIKKLIKIKIKNFKNLGSDRIVNAIGSNKYKNCLIIDFGTATTFDIIKNRKYEGGVIAPGINLSILNLNKFTALLPLLKLKANQKSYGKNTTEALNAGFLWGYEGLVNNIINKIILKSKTGYKIILTGGYAKLFKKFIKRKTEVDQDVTIKGTAKVFKELLL
;
A
#
# COMPACT_ATOMS: atom_id res chain seq x y z
N MET A 1 12.40 4.71 -16.18
CA MET A 1 12.46 3.45 -15.40
C MET A 1 12.04 2.23 -16.22
N LYS A 2 10.88 2.22 -16.89
CA LYS A 2 10.37 1.04 -17.61
C LYS A 2 11.20 0.63 -18.84
N ASP A 3 12.00 1.55 -19.37
CA ASP A 3 12.95 1.32 -20.46
C ASP A 3 14.28 0.72 -19.99
N LEU A 4 14.49 0.65 -18.67
CA LEU A 4 15.63 -0.06 -18.08
C LEU A 4 15.36 -1.57 -18.11
N LYS A 5 16.43 -2.38 -18.14
CA LYS A 5 16.38 -3.86 -18.12
C LYS A 5 15.93 -4.43 -16.76
N ILE A 6 14.89 -3.84 -16.13
CA ILE A 6 14.35 -4.16 -14.80
C ILE A 6 14.02 -5.64 -14.64
N LYS A 7 13.61 -6.32 -15.70
CA LYS A 7 13.33 -7.77 -15.68
C LYS A 7 14.54 -8.62 -15.24
N LYS A 8 15.76 -8.07 -15.27
CA LYS A 8 16.97 -8.69 -14.70
C LYS A 8 16.96 -8.70 -13.16
N LEU A 9 16.36 -7.68 -12.53
CA LEU A 9 16.35 -7.48 -11.07
C LEU A 9 15.18 -8.21 -10.40
N ILE A 10 14.05 -8.32 -11.09
CA ILE A 10 12.85 -8.99 -10.60
C ILE A 10 12.03 -9.58 -11.75
N LYS A 11 11.56 -10.82 -11.56
CA LYS A 11 10.62 -11.44 -12.50
C LYS A 11 9.21 -10.92 -12.24
N ILE A 12 8.55 -10.47 -13.30
CA ILE A 12 7.22 -9.85 -13.24
C ILE A 12 6.22 -10.74 -13.98
N LYS A 13 5.16 -11.16 -13.30
CA LYS A 13 4.12 -12.08 -13.81
C LYS A 13 2.76 -11.40 -13.97
N ILE A 14 2.73 -10.31 -14.72
CA ILE A 14 1.47 -9.65 -15.10
C ILE A 14 1.37 -9.55 -16.61
N LYS A 15 0.14 -9.50 -17.14
CA LYS A 15 -0.11 -9.45 -18.59
C LYS A 15 0.45 -8.19 -19.25
N ASN A 16 0.28 -7.03 -18.62
CA ASN A 16 0.71 -5.75 -19.18
C ASN A 16 1.71 -5.02 -18.26
N PHE A 17 3.00 -5.26 -18.48
CA PHE A 17 4.08 -4.62 -17.73
C PHE A 17 4.14 -3.10 -17.95
N LYS A 18 3.80 -2.60 -19.14
CA LYS A 18 3.90 -1.18 -19.48
C LYS A 18 2.99 -0.31 -18.61
N ASN A 19 1.88 -0.85 -18.12
CA ASN A 19 0.91 -0.12 -17.30
C ASN A 19 1.19 -0.20 -15.78
N LEU A 20 2.17 -0.99 -15.36
CA LEU A 20 2.49 -1.13 -13.93
C LEU A 20 3.19 0.13 -13.39
N GLY A 21 2.75 0.68 -12.26
CA GLY A 21 3.43 1.83 -11.64
C GLY A 21 4.91 1.57 -11.36
N SER A 22 5.78 2.56 -11.60
CA SER A 22 7.23 2.44 -11.37
C SER A 22 7.56 2.33 -9.88
N ASP A 23 6.80 3.03 -9.04
CA ASP A 23 6.79 2.93 -7.58
C ASP A 23 6.58 1.48 -7.09
N ARG A 24 5.59 0.79 -7.66
CA ARG A 24 5.27 -0.61 -7.32
C ARG A 24 6.40 -1.57 -7.68
N ILE A 25 7.08 -1.30 -8.80
CA ILE A 25 8.24 -2.07 -9.25
C ILE A 25 9.42 -1.86 -8.29
N VAL A 26 9.75 -0.61 -7.95
CA VAL A 26 10.86 -0.36 -7.01
C VAL A 26 10.55 -0.89 -5.62
N ASN A 27 9.31 -0.78 -5.13
CA ASN A 27 8.91 -1.36 -3.85
C ASN A 27 9.16 -2.87 -3.83
N ALA A 28 8.77 -3.58 -4.90
CA ALA A 28 9.04 -5.01 -5.02
C ALA A 28 10.54 -5.34 -5.01
N ILE A 29 11.36 -4.56 -5.73
CA ILE A 29 12.83 -4.72 -5.76
C ILE A 29 13.45 -4.44 -4.38
N GLY A 30 13.02 -3.38 -3.70
CA GLY A 30 13.49 -3.00 -2.35
C GLY A 30 13.14 -4.03 -1.29
N SER A 31 12.05 -4.79 -1.50
CA SER A 31 11.61 -5.87 -0.62
C SER A 31 12.25 -7.24 -0.92
N ASN A 32 13.15 -7.35 -1.91
CA ASN A 32 13.68 -8.64 -2.40
C ASN A 32 14.49 -9.44 -1.35
N LYS A 33 14.80 -8.87 -0.18
CA LYS A 33 15.32 -9.67 0.96
C LYS A 33 14.34 -10.75 1.43
N TYR A 34 13.03 -10.58 1.16
CA TYR A 34 12.00 -11.55 1.55
C TYR A 34 11.60 -12.45 0.38
N LYS A 35 11.45 -13.76 0.64
CA LYS A 35 10.95 -14.72 -0.36
C LYS A 35 9.50 -14.44 -0.76
N ASN A 36 8.64 -14.19 0.22
CA ASN A 36 7.24 -13.83 0.05
C ASN A 36 6.93 -12.56 0.85
N CYS A 37 6.48 -11.51 0.18
CA CYS A 37 6.15 -10.23 0.80
C CYS A 37 4.85 -9.66 0.23
N LEU A 38 4.06 -9.03 1.10
CA LEU A 38 2.91 -8.20 0.74
C LEU A 38 3.23 -6.77 1.17
N ILE A 39 3.44 -5.88 0.21
CA ILE A 39 3.73 -4.47 0.49
C ILE A 39 2.42 -3.71 0.39
N ILE A 40 2.11 -2.91 1.40
CA ILE A 40 0.94 -2.04 1.45
C ILE A 40 1.45 -0.61 1.50
N ASP A 41 1.28 0.12 0.40
CA ASP A 41 1.72 1.51 0.27
C ASP A 41 0.51 2.43 0.46
N PHE A 42 0.54 3.24 1.52
CA PHE A 42 -0.44 4.27 1.79
C PHE A 42 -0.02 5.60 1.17
N GLY A 43 0.11 5.62 -0.16
CA GLY A 43 0.43 6.80 -0.96
C GLY A 43 -0.82 7.52 -1.48
N THR A 44 -0.69 8.15 -2.67
CA THR A 44 -1.82 8.78 -3.39
C THR A 44 -2.95 7.78 -3.67
N ALA A 45 -2.58 6.52 -3.93
CA ALA A 45 -3.47 5.37 -3.89
C ALA A 45 -3.00 4.42 -2.77
N THR A 46 -3.92 3.62 -2.24
CA THR A 46 -3.54 2.50 -1.35
C THR A 46 -3.26 1.28 -2.22
N THR A 47 -2.00 0.88 -2.36
CA THR A 47 -1.64 -0.26 -3.21
C THR A 47 -1.25 -1.47 -2.37
N PHE A 48 -1.48 -2.66 -2.91
CA PHE A 48 -1.10 -3.94 -2.32
C PHE A 48 -0.27 -4.69 -3.35
N ASP A 49 1.03 -4.84 -3.13
CA ASP A 49 1.95 -5.52 -4.05
C ASP A 49 2.29 -6.91 -3.54
N ILE A 50 2.00 -7.92 -4.38
CA ILE A 50 2.17 -9.33 -4.03
C ILE A 50 3.48 -9.82 -4.64
N ILE A 51 4.45 -10.12 -3.77
CA ILE A 51 5.71 -10.75 -4.15
C ILE A 51 5.67 -12.19 -3.65
N LYS A 52 5.68 -13.17 -4.55
CA LYS A 52 5.72 -14.61 -4.21
C LYS A 52 6.93 -15.26 -4.87
N ASN A 53 7.72 -16.00 -4.09
CA ASN A 53 8.96 -16.61 -4.54
C ASN A 53 9.89 -15.62 -5.26
N ARG A 54 10.01 -14.39 -4.72
CA ARG A 54 10.80 -13.27 -5.29
C ARG A 54 10.33 -12.81 -6.68
N LYS A 55 9.08 -13.10 -7.04
CA LYS A 55 8.45 -12.68 -8.30
C LYS A 55 7.30 -11.75 -7.98
N TYR A 56 7.17 -10.67 -8.74
CA TYR A 56 6.02 -9.79 -8.65
C TYR A 56 4.81 -10.45 -9.34
N GLU A 57 3.78 -10.80 -8.58
CA GLU A 57 2.60 -11.54 -9.06
C GLU A 57 1.41 -10.60 -9.39
N GLY A 58 1.56 -9.30 -9.18
CA GLY A 58 0.48 -8.33 -9.31
C GLY A 58 0.06 -7.76 -7.96
N GLY A 59 -1.20 -7.34 -7.85
CA GLY A 59 -1.65 -6.67 -6.65
C GLY A 59 -3.04 -6.07 -6.74
N VAL A 60 -3.39 -5.28 -5.74
CA VAL A 60 -4.66 -4.55 -5.62
C VAL A 60 -4.38 -3.05 -5.55
N ILE A 61 -5.28 -2.24 -6.07
CA ILE A 61 -5.27 -0.77 -5.93
C ILE A 61 -6.62 -0.37 -5.34
N ALA A 62 -6.58 0.44 -4.29
CA ALA A 62 -7.71 1.10 -3.69
C ALA A 62 -7.45 2.62 -3.67
N PRO A 63 -8.49 3.45 -3.49
CA PRO A 63 -8.32 4.87 -3.25
C PRO A 63 -7.32 5.13 -2.10
N GLY A 64 -6.56 6.22 -2.20
CA GLY A 64 -5.68 6.65 -1.12
C GLY A 64 -6.46 7.45 -0.08
N ILE A 65 -6.14 7.26 1.20
CA ILE A 65 -6.87 7.89 2.31
C ILE A 65 -6.89 9.42 2.16
N ASN A 66 -5.74 10.04 1.95
CA ASN A 66 -5.66 11.51 1.82
C ASN A 66 -6.46 12.00 0.60
N LEU A 67 -6.31 11.32 -0.53
CA LEU A 67 -6.98 11.70 -1.76
C LEU A 67 -8.50 11.59 -1.62
N SER A 68 -8.98 10.55 -0.96
CA SER A 68 -10.41 10.38 -0.67
C SER A 68 -10.95 11.47 0.26
N ILE A 69 -10.20 11.85 1.30
CA ILE A 69 -10.57 12.97 2.20
C ILE A 69 -10.66 14.28 1.41
N LEU A 70 -9.62 14.59 0.61
CA LEU A 70 -9.58 15.80 -0.22
C LEU A 70 -10.73 15.84 -1.22
N ASN A 71 -11.04 14.71 -1.85
CA ASN A 71 -12.15 14.63 -2.82
C ASN A 71 -13.51 14.84 -2.15
N LEU A 72 -13.76 14.25 -0.97
CA LEU A 72 -15.02 14.49 -0.27
C LEU A 72 -15.19 15.97 0.11
N ASN A 73 -14.15 16.60 0.63
CA ASN A 73 -14.19 18.04 0.92
C ASN A 73 -14.40 18.88 -0.36
N LYS A 74 -13.74 18.52 -1.47
CA LYS A 74 -13.84 19.27 -2.73
C LYS A 74 -15.22 19.15 -3.40
N PHE A 75 -15.82 17.97 -3.36
CA PHE A 75 -17.05 17.66 -4.11
C PHE A 75 -18.32 17.66 -3.25
N THR A 76 -18.26 18.20 -2.03
CA THR A 76 -19.44 18.37 -1.17
C THR A 76 -19.43 19.75 -0.51
N ALA A 77 -20.60 20.35 -0.34
CA ALA A 77 -20.71 21.74 0.13
C ALA A 77 -20.36 21.95 1.61
N LEU A 78 -20.53 20.93 2.46
CA LEU A 78 -20.52 21.08 3.93
C LEU A 78 -19.51 20.18 4.65
N LEU A 79 -18.79 19.29 3.94
CA LEU A 79 -17.85 18.39 4.62
C LEU A 79 -16.52 19.11 4.87
N PRO A 80 -16.05 19.23 6.12
CA PRO A 80 -14.79 19.88 6.44
C PRO A 80 -13.60 19.04 5.97
N LEU A 81 -12.46 19.70 5.78
CA LEU A 81 -11.20 18.99 5.59
C LEU A 81 -10.80 18.27 6.88
N LEU A 82 -10.83 16.94 6.85
CA LEU A 82 -10.52 16.10 8.01
C LEU A 82 -9.02 15.83 8.12
N LYS A 83 -8.48 15.93 9.34
CA LYS A 83 -7.23 15.25 9.71
C LYS A 83 -7.56 13.94 10.43
N LEU A 84 -7.22 12.81 9.82
CA LEU A 84 -7.56 11.49 10.34
C LEU A 84 -6.95 11.26 11.73
N LYS A 85 -7.77 10.87 12.70
CA LYS A 85 -7.40 10.56 14.08
C LYS A 85 -7.55 9.08 14.38
N ALA A 86 -6.59 8.52 15.11
CA ALA A 86 -6.49 7.10 15.38
C ALA A 86 -7.20 6.64 16.67
N ASN A 87 -8.09 7.46 17.23
CA ASN A 87 -8.75 7.24 18.52
C ASN A 87 -10.29 7.16 18.40
N GLN A 88 -10.81 6.70 17.26
CA GLN A 88 -12.26 6.51 17.10
C GLN A 88 -12.73 5.25 17.86
N LYS A 89 -13.69 5.42 18.77
CA LYS A 89 -14.28 4.31 19.56
C LYS A 89 -15.74 4.01 19.26
N SER A 90 -16.50 4.98 18.75
CA SER A 90 -17.93 4.85 18.42
C SER A 90 -18.26 5.63 17.15
N TYR A 91 -19.50 5.56 16.67
CA TYR A 91 -19.94 6.34 15.51
C TYR A 91 -20.00 7.82 15.86
N GLY A 92 -19.87 8.69 14.86
CA GLY A 92 -19.80 10.12 15.09
C GLY A 92 -21.12 10.76 15.48
N LYS A 93 -21.06 11.78 16.34
CA LYS A 93 -22.20 12.63 16.73
C LYS A 93 -22.14 14.02 16.08
N ASN A 94 -21.13 14.28 15.27
CA ASN A 94 -21.00 15.42 14.36
C ASN A 94 -20.30 15.00 13.06
N THR A 95 -20.31 15.88 12.06
CA THR A 95 -19.72 15.62 10.73
C THR A 95 -18.26 15.19 10.79
N THR A 96 -17.44 15.85 11.61
CA THR A 96 -16.00 15.54 11.74
C THR A 96 -15.79 14.14 12.30
N GLU A 97 -16.52 13.77 13.35
CA GLU A 97 -16.44 12.43 13.94
C GLU A 97 -16.99 11.36 13.00
N ALA A 98 -18.08 11.64 12.28
CA ALA A 98 -18.68 10.72 11.33
C ALA A 98 -17.73 10.43 10.16
N LEU A 99 -17.08 11.49 9.63
CA LEU A 99 -16.02 11.34 8.62
C LEU A 99 -14.85 10.53 9.17
N ASN A 100 -14.38 10.84 10.38
CA ASN A 100 -13.26 10.12 10.99
C ASN A 100 -13.57 8.64 11.19
N ALA A 101 -14.77 8.30 11.66
CA ALA A 101 -15.25 6.93 11.77
C ALA A 101 -15.30 6.21 10.42
N GLY A 102 -15.89 6.85 9.40
CA GLY A 102 -15.98 6.28 8.06
C GLY A 102 -14.61 5.97 7.45
N PHE A 103 -13.66 6.90 7.56
CA PHE A 103 -12.31 6.69 7.05
C PHE A 103 -11.52 5.68 7.86
N LEU A 104 -11.49 5.79 9.18
CA LEU A 104 -10.67 4.91 10.01
C LEU A 104 -11.16 3.46 9.93
N TRP A 105 -12.45 3.24 10.20
CA TRP A 105 -13.03 1.89 10.20
C TRP A 105 -13.16 1.33 8.79
N GLY A 106 -13.53 2.17 7.82
CA GLY A 106 -13.64 1.76 6.42
C GLY A 106 -12.31 1.26 5.87
N TYR A 107 -11.22 2.02 6.08
CA TYR A 107 -9.89 1.58 5.64
C TYR A 107 -9.33 0.43 6.48
N GLU A 108 -9.63 0.35 7.78
CA GLU A 108 -9.29 -0.83 8.59
C GLU A 108 -9.93 -2.09 7.99
N GLY A 109 -11.23 -2.04 7.70
CA GLY A 109 -11.96 -3.14 7.07
C GLY A 109 -11.42 -3.49 5.69
N LEU A 110 -11.23 -2.48 4.83
CA LEU A 110 -10.68 -2.63 3.48
C LEU A 110 -9.31 -3.33 3.51
N VAL A 111 -8.38 -2.82 4.31
CA VAL A 111 -7.01 -3.33 4.37
C VAL A 111 -6.98 -4.75 4.90
N ASN A 112 -7.63 -5.02 6.04
CA ASN A 112 -7.66 -6.35 6.62
C ASN A 112 -8.35 -7.38 5.70
N ASN A 113 -9.44 -7.00 5.04
CA ASN A 113 -10.15 -7.89 4.11
C ASN A 113 -9.32 -8.22 2.87
N ILE A 114 -8.65 -7.23 2.27
CA ILE A 114 -7.78 -7.45 1.11
C ILE A 114 -6.61 -8.36 1.49
N ILE A 115 -5.94 -8.10 2.62
CA ILE A 115 -4.87 -8.97 3.15
C ILE A 115 -5.37 -10.41 3.29
N ASN A 116 -6.55 -10.61 3.89
CA ASN A 116 -7.12 -11.93 4.09
C ASN A 116 -7.44 -12.64 2.78
N LYS A 117 -8.05 -11.95 1.80
CA LYS A 117 -8.33 -12.51 0.47
C LYS A 117 -7.05 -12.93 -0.25
N ILE A 118 -5.99 -12.13 -0.17
CA ILE A 118 -4.68 -12.46 -0.78
C ILE A 118 -4.09 -13.72 -0.14
N ILE A 119 -4.03 -13.76 1.19
CA ILE A 119 -3.40 -14.87 1.93
C ILE A 119 -4.17 -16.18 1.70
N LEU A 120 -5.50 -16.17 1.84
CA LEU A 120 -6.33 -17.35 1.63
C LEU A 120 -6.19 -17.91 0.21
N LYS A 121 -6.22 -17.04 -0.81
CA LYS A 121 -6.07 -17.46 -2.21
C LYS A 121 -4.69 -18.05 -2.51
N SER A 122 -3.64 -17.49 -1.89
CA SER A 122 -2.26 -17.88 -2.15
C SER A 122 -1.81 -19.17 -1.46
N LYS A 123 -2.51 -19.57 -0.38
CA LYS A 123 -2.09 -20.60 0.59
C LYS A 123 -0.62 -20.44 1.04
N THR A 124 -0.17 -19.19 1.20
CA THR A 124 1.23 -18.85 1.49
C THR A 124 1.32 -17.77 2.56
N GLY A 125 2.29 -17.89 3.47
CA GLY A 125 2.61 -16.84 4.43
C GLY A 125 3.40 -15.70 3.79
N TYR A 126 3.04 -14.46 4.09
CA TYR A 126 3.73 -13.26 3.62
C TYR A 126 4.28 -12.45 4.78
N LYS A 127 5.49 -11.92 4.62
CA LYS A 127 5.92 -10.76 5.39
C LYS A 127 5.08 -9.56 4.93
N ILE A 128 4.39 -8.89 5.85
CA ILE A 128 3.59 -7.69 5.51
C ILE A 128 4.41 -6.45 5.83
N ILE A 129 4.66 -5.63 4.81
CA ILE A 129 5.39 -4.36 4.91
C ILE A 129 4.41 -3.22 4.66
N LEU A 130 4.43 -2.20 5.51
CA LEU A 130 3.66 -0.98 5.36
C LEU A 130 4.61 0.17 5.03
N THR A 131 4.26 0.97 4.03
CA THR A 131 4.97 2.20 3.68
C THR A 131 3.98 3.32 3.33
N GLY A 132 4.48 4.53 3.08
CA GLY A 132 3.66 5.69 2.79
C GLY A 132 3.12 6.38 4.04
N GLY A 133 2.39 7.48 3.81
CA GLY A 133 2.08 8.48 4.83
C GLY A 133 1.22 7.96 5.99
N TYR A 134 0.33 7.00 5.72
CA TYR A 134 -0.56 6.43 6.75
C TYR A 134 -0.09 5.09 7.33
N ALA A 135 1.07 4.57 6.94
CA ALA A 135 1.57 3.27 7.42
C ALA A 135 1.68 3.19 8.95
N LYS A 136 2.27 4.21 9.59
CA LYS A 136 2.42 4.24 11.06
C LYS A 136 1.06 4.26 11.75
N LEU A 137 0.10 5.02 11.22
CA LEU A 137 -1.26 5.11 11.77
C LEU A 137 -1.98 3.76 11.68
N PHE A 138 -1.95 3.13 10.51
CA PHE A 138 -2.67 1.88 10.27
C PHE A 138 -2.00 0.62 10.84
N LYS A 139 -0.71 0.68 11.20
CA LYS A 139 0.02 -0.45 11.79
C LYS A 139 -0.75 -1.14 12.92
N LYS A 140 -1.36 -0.36 13.82
CA LYS A 140 -2.08 -0.88 14.99
C LYS A 140 -3.48 -1.43 14.69
N PHE A 141 -4.03 -1.14 13.51
CA PHE A 141 -5.36 -1.59 13.06
C PHE A 141 -5.29 -2.82 12.15
N ILE A 142 -4.09 -3.20 11.71
CA ILE A 142 -3.90 -4.41 10.90
C ILE A 142 -3.75 -5.62 11.84
N LYS A 143 -4.64 -6.59 11.68
CA LYS A 143 -4.75 -7.77 12.57
C LYS A 143 -3.54 -8.71 12.48
N ARG A 144 -2.83 -8.70 11.36
CA ARG A 144 -1.65 -9.56 11.13
C ARG A 144 -0.38 -8.81 11.50
N LYS A 145 0.68 -9.55 11.87
CA LYS A 145 1.98 -8.97 12.17
C LYS A 145 2.53 -8.19 10.96
N THR A 146 2.83 -6.92 11.17
CA THR A 146 3.33 -6.01 10.13
C THR A 146 4.65 -5.34 10.55
N GLU A 147 5.41 -4.90 9.56
CA GLU A 147 6.59 -4.04 9.72
C GLU A 147 6.35 -2.75 8.95
N VAL A 148 6.77 -1.60 9.51
CA VAL A 148 6.76 -0.34 8.76
C VAL A 148 8.17 -0.13 8.22
N ASP A 149 8.30 -0.01 6.90
CA ASP A 149 9.56 0.31 6.21
C ASP A 149 9.30 1.48 5.26
N GLN A 150 9.56 2.70 5.75
CA GLN A 150 9.35 3.94 4.98
C GLN A 150 10.34 4.08 3.81
N ASP A 151 11.46 3.36 3.86
CA ASP A 151 12.53 3.49 2.88
C ASP A 151 12.46 2.44 1.77
N VAL A 152 11.43 1.59 1.75
CA VAL A 152 11.34 0.48 0.78
C VAL A 152 11.45 0.97 -0.67
N THR A 153 10.84 2.10 -1.00
CA THR A 153 10.91 2.74 -2.32
C THR A 153 12.32 3.23 -2.61
N ILE A 154 12.97 3.90 -1.65
CA ILE A 154 14.33 4.43 -1.78
C ILE A 154 15.33 3.29 -1.95
N LYS A 155 15.23 2.25 -1.12
CA LYS A 155 16.05 1.02 -1.21
C LYS A 155 15.91 0.36 -2.59
N GLY A 156 14.68 0.30 -3.11
CA GLY A 156 14.40 -0.20 -4.45
C GLY A 156 15.05 0.63 -5.55
N THR A 157 14.86 1.95 -5.51
CA THR A 157 15.44 2.90 -6.46
C THR A 157 16.97 2.86 -6.45
N ALA A 158 17.59 2.88 -5.26
CA ALA A 158 19.04 2.80 -5.10
C ALA A 158 19.59 1.49 -5.70
N LYS A 159 18.88 0.37 -5.51
CA LYS A 159 19.25 -0.91 -6.12
C LYS A 159 19.15 -0.89 -7.64
N VAL A 160 18.09 -0.31 -8.20
CA VAL A 160 17.93 -0.14 -9.65
C VAL A 160 19.06 0.68 -10.22
N PHE A 161 19.41 1.80 -9.57
CA PHE A 161 20.50 2.66 -10.01
C PHE A 161 21.85 1.92 -9.98
N LYS A 162 22.16 1.26 -8.85
CA LYS A 162 23.42 0.53 -8.67
C LYS A 162 23.64 -0.61 -9.67
N GLU A 163 22.59 -1.34 -10.06
CA GLU A 163 22.75 -2.55 -10.90
C GLU A 163 22.51 -2.32 -12.40
N LEU A 164 21.91 -1.20 -12.80
CA LEU A 164 21.54 -0.96 -14.20
C LEU A 164 22.10 0.33 -14.79
N LEU A 165 22.63 1.25 -13.97
CA LEU A 165 23.13 2.56 -14.41
C LEU A 165 24.59 2.83 -14.02
N LEU A 166 25.16 1.96 -13.18
CA LEU A 166 26.60 1.86 -12.89
C LEU A 166 27.09 0.51 -13.42
#